data_AF-A0A534PAE1-F1
#
_entry.id   AF-A0A534PAE1-F1
#
_cell.length_a   1.000
_cell.length_b   1.000
_cell.length_c   1.000
_cell.angle_alpha   90.00
_cell.angle_beta   90.00
_cell.angle_gamma   90.00
#
_symmetry.space_group_name_H-M   'P 1'
#
loop_
_entity.id
_entity.type
_entity.pdbx_description
1 polymer ?
#
loop_
_entity_poly.entity_id
_entity_poly.type
_entity_poly.pdbx_seq_one_letter_code
_entity_poly.pdbx_strand_id
1 'polypeptide(L)'
;MDRVGRASPPRSTAAHVRIHRPRRFRRRGPRHVADGAAPEAEAAPRHPSPERSVTALLAVLLAARVLELGPTRAQRESAATGLEFPFAARADQELTSATVRLAADGMEKLEVVVNDEPVAVLSGVDGTREVPVPKELLAERNSLGLRLKGADGSCAARPGAWRALKSVAVAVEADPTPLPDDLALLPLPFFDRGYDTDATVPIAFAATDEAPLAALAASWFAVDAPIPLTFEAHVGSLPDSRALVLVAGAL
;
A
#
# COMPACT_ATOMS: atom_id res chain seq x y z
N MET A 1 7.28 66.42 15.40
CA MET A 1 7.89 65.37 16.25
C MET A 1 9.14 64.89 15.54
N ASP A 2 10.26 65.19 16.15
CA ASP A 2 11.63 65.11 15.65
C ASP A 2 12.28 63.72 15.80
N ARG A 3 13.37 63.54 15.02
CA ARG A 3 14.47 62.55 15.08
C ARG A 3 14.17 61.16 14.50
N VAL A 4 14.74 60.73 13.37
CA VAL A 4 16.16 60.57 12.95
C VAL A 4 16.90 59.49 13.73
N GLY A 5 17.35 58.45 13.01
CA GLY A 5 18.33 57.46 13.49
C GLY A 5 18.65 56.38 12.44
N ARG A 6 19.39 56.75 11.39
CA ARG A 6 20.11 55.80 10.50
C ARG A 6 21.34 55.26 11.24
N ALA A 7 21.67 53.98 11.05
CA ALA A 7 22.96 53.43 11.43
C ALA A 7 23.53 52.50 10.36
N SER A 8 24.77 52.76 9.95
CA SER A 8 25.75 51.90 9.26
C SER A 8 27.09 52.66 9.24
N PRO A 9 28.25 52.03 8.98
CA PRO A 9 28.93 50.84 9.52
C PRO A 9 30.33 51.24 10.11
N PRO A 10 31.36 50.37 10.29
CA PRO A 10 32.25 50.07 9.16
C PRO A 10 32.99 48.71 9.14
N ARG A 11 33.54 48.48 7.94
CA ARG A 11 34.53 47.52 7.38
C ARG A 11 35.70 47.05 8.26
N SER A 12 36.21 45.84 7.99
CA SER A 12 37.63 45.55 7.64
C SER A 12 37.78 44.05 7.28
N THR A 13 37.99 43.62 6.02
CA THR A 13 39.28 43.40 5.30
C THR A 13 40.37 42.67 6.07
N ALA A 14 40.73 41.44 5.65
CA ALA A 14 42.11 41.07 5.30
C ALA A 14 42.18 39.62 4.75
N ALA A 15 42.57 39.51 3.49
CA ALA A 15 43.02 38.30 2.84
C ALA A 15 44.49 38.02 3.19
N HIS A 16 44.86 36.75 3.40
CA HIS A 16 46.26 36.31 3.28
C HIS A 16 46.36 34.95 2.60
N VAL A 17 46.58 35.02 1.29
CA VAL A 17 47.27 34.01 0.48
C VAL A 17 48.76 34.14 0.76
N ARG A 18 49.46 33.04 1.07
CA ARG A 18 50.91 32.94 0.86
C ARG A 18 51.31 31.59 0.29
N ILE A 19 52.14 31.72 -0.73
CA ILE A 19 52.61 30.76 -1.72
C ILE A 19 53.96 30.17 -1.30
N HIS A 20 54.17 28.91 -1.71
CA HIS A 20 55.42 28.15 -1.93
C HIS A 20 56.72 28.47 -1.21
N ARG A 21 57.35 27.39 -0.72
CA ARG A 21 58.80 27.17 -0.89
C ARG A 21 59.09 25.71 -1.31
N PRO A 22 59.90 25.49 -2.37
CA PRO A 22 60.44 24.18 -2.72
C PRO A 22 61.89 24.01 -2.23
N ARG A 23 62.38 22.77 -2.23
CA ARG A 23 63.78 22.25 -2.27
C ARG A 23 63.80 20.92 -1.48
N ARG A 24 64.50 19.84 -1.83
CA ARG A 24 65.57 19.55 -2.80
C ARG A 24 65.66 18.02 -2.95
N PHE A 25 66.09 17.60 -4.13
CA PHE A 25 66.57 16.25 -4.46
C PHE A 25 67.63 15.70 -3.49
N ARG A 26 67.54 14.41 -3.13
CA ARG A 26 68.69 13.50 -2.97
C ARG A 26 68.35 12.11 -3.52
N ARG A 27 69.25 11.58 -4.35
CA ARG A 27 69.23 10.26 -5.01
C ARG A 27 70.02 9.22 -4.19
N ARG A 28 69.72 7.94 -4.48
CA ARG A 28 70.43 6.66 -4.17
C ARG A 28 70.29 6.16 -2.72
N GLY A 29 69.99 4.90 -2.43
CA GLY A 29 69.89 3.64 -3.18
C GLY A 29 69.44 2.52 -2.23
N PRO A 30 69.39 1.25 -2.65
CA PRO A 30 68.28 0.33 -2.33
C PRO A 30 68.58 -0.66 -1.19
N ARG A 31 67.54 -1.08 -0.46
CA ARG A 31 67.47 -2.42 0.17
C ARG A 31 66.02 -2.94 0.20
N HIS A 32 65.86 -4.12 -0.37
CA HIS A 32 64.70 -5.01 -0.23
C HIS A 32 64.47 -5.43 1.23
N VAL A 33 63.20 -5.63 1.61
CA VAL A 33 62.58 -6.92 2.03
C VAL A 33 61.39 -6.63 2.99
N ALA A 34 60.23 -7.22 2.64
CA ALA A 34 59.03 -7.54 3.47
C ALA A 34 58.27 -6.36 4.12
N ASP A 35 56.95 -6.24 4.15
CA ASP A 35 55.82 -7.05 3.71
C ASP A 35 54.71 -6.06 3.33
N GLY A 36 54.13 -6.20 2.14
CA GLY A 36 53.00 -5.39 1.71
C GLY A 36 51.72 -5.94 2.29
N ALA A 37 51.22 -5.31 3.35
CA ALA A 37 49.81 -5.37 3.71
C ALA A 37 49.00 -4.71 2.58
N ALA A 38 48.15 -5.51 1.92
CA ALA A 38 47.19 -5.02 0.96
C ALA A 38 46.14 -4.14 1.66
N PRO A 39 45.72 -3.00 1.08
CA PRO A 39 44.57 -2.25 1.60
C PRO A 39 43.28 -3.06 1.35
N GLU A 40 42.45 -3.12 2.38
CA GLU A 40 41.09 -3.67 2.35
C GLU A 40 40.32 -3.07 1.16
N ALA A 41 39.88 -3.95 0.26
CA ALA A 41 38.91 -3.61 -0.76
C ALA A 41 37.59 -3.28 -0.06
N GLU A 42 37.25 -2.00 -0.08
CA GLU A 42 35.94 -1.45 0.26
C GLU A 42 34.86 -2.22 -0.54
N ALA A 43 34.07 -3.01 0.19
CA ALA A 43 33.06 -3.88 -0.38
C ALA A 43 31.95 -3.03 -1.03
N ALA A 44 31.82 -3.14 -2.35
CA ALA A 44 30.68 -2.61 -3.09
C ALA A 44 29.34 -3.15 -2.50
N PRO A 45 28.27 -2.33 -2.46
CA PRO A 45 26.98 -2.78 -1.97
C PRO A 45 26.48 -3.92 -2.84
N ARG A 46 26.27 -5.09 -2.22
CA ARG A 46 25.67 -6.25 -2.89
C ARG A 46 24.20 -5.92 -3.17
N HIS A 47 23.86 -5.69 -4.42
CA HIS A 47 22.47 -5.69 -4.86
C HIS A 47 21.83 -7.05 -4.49
N PRO A 48 20.62 -7.07 -3.89
CA PRO A 48 19.93 -8.32 -3.64
C PRO A 48 19.64 -9.03 -4.96
N SER A 49 19.99 -10.31 -5.04
CA SER A 49 19.75 -11.16 -6.21
C SER A 49 18.27 -11.16 -6.59
N PRO A 50 17.91 -11.08 -7.88
CA PRO A 50 16.52 -10.99 -8.34
C PRO A 50 15.64 -12.15 -7.85
N GLU A 51 16.21 -13.35 -7.66
CA GLU A 51 15.49 -14.50 -7.14
C GLU A 51 15.01 -14.33 -5.69
N ARG A 52 15.76 -13.61 -4.84
CA ARG A 52 15.32 -13.31 -3.47
C ARG A 52 14.21 -12.27 -3.46
N SER A 53 14.21 -11.35 -4.42
CA SER A 53 13.15 -10.36 -4.59
C SER A 53 11.86 -11.00 -5.06
N VAL A 54 11.92 -11.93 -6.02
CA VAL A 54 10.74 -12.67 -6.50
C VAL A 54 10.17 -13.58 -5.41
N THR A 55 11.01 -14.30 -4.68
CA THR A 55 10.55 -15.18 -3.58
C THR A 55 9.96 -14.39 -2.42
N ALA A 56 10.54 -13.23 -2.08
CA ALA A 56 10.00 -12.33 -1.07
C ALA A 56 8.67 -11.67 -1.53
N LEU A 57 8.57 -11.29 -2.80
CA LEU A 57 7.34 -10.76 -3.40
C LEU A 57 6.23 -11.81 -3.41
N LEU A 58 6.56 -13.07 -3.74
CA LEU A 58 5.65 -14.20 -3.71
C LEU A 58 5.19 -14.52 -2.28
N ALA A 59 6.09 -14.49 -1.30
CA ALA A 59 5.75 -14.69 0.10
C ALA A 59 4.87 -13.58 0.69
N VAL A 60 5.05 -12.33 0.24
CA VAL A 60 4.16 -11.21 0.60
C VAL A 60 2.79 -11.36 -0.08
N LEU A 61 2.73 -11.88 -1.30
CA LEU A 61 1.48 -12.18 -2.00
C LEU A 61 0.69 -13.34 -1.38
N LEU A 62 1.37 -14.32 -0.79
CA LEU A 62 0.78 -15.53 -0.19
C LEU A 62 0.37 -15.35 1.29
N ALA A 63 0.69 -14.22 1.92
CA ALA A 63 0.31 -13.97 3.30
C ALA A 63 -1.19 -13.65 3.38
N ALA A 64 -1.90 -14.32 4.29
CA ALA A 64 -3.31 -14.05 4.55
C ALA A 64 -3.53 -12.54 4.81
N ARG A 65 -4.32 -11.88 3.96
CA ARG A 65 -4.67 -10.46 4.10
C ARG A 65 -5.84 -10.34 5.05
N VAL A 66 -5.76 -9.43 6.02
CA VAL A 66 -6.90 -9.09 6.89
C VAL A 66 -7.58 -7.83 6.36
N LEU A 67 -8.88 -7.94 6.09
CA LEU A 67 -9.75 -6.86 5.64
C LEU A 67 -10.60 -6.39 6.82
N GLU A 68 -10.37 -5.18 7.31
CA GLU A 68 -11.22 -4.55 8.33
C GLU A 68 -12.43 -3.91 7.63
N LEU A 69 -13.61 -4.52 7.78
CA LEU A 69 -14.81 -4.13 7.03
C LEU A 69 -15.74 -3.20 7.81
N GLY A 70 -15.61 -3.13 9.14
CA GLY A 70 -16.41 -2.24 9.97
C GLY A 70 -16.68 -2.82 11.36
N PRO A 71 -17.85 -2.54 11.98
CA PRO A 71 -18.92 -1.67 11.50
C PRO A 71 -18.58 -0.18 11.59
N THR A 72 -19.15 0.63 10.71
CA THR A 72 -19.13 2.09 10.82
C THR A 72 -20.05 2.57 11.96
N ARG A 73 -19.93 3.85 12.33
CA ARG A 73 -20.84 4.45 13.33
C ARG A 73 -22.30 4.37 12.88
N ALA A 74 -22.58 4.68 11.61
CA ALA A 74 -23.92 4.62 11.06
C ALA A 74 -24.49 3.19 11.10
N GLN A 75 -23.68 2.19 10.77
CA GLN A 75 -24.08 0.78 10.84
C GLN A 75 -24.40 0.36 12.29
N ARG A 76 -23.61 0.77 13.28
CA ARG A 76 -23.91 0.49 14.70
C ARG A 76 -25.21 1.13 15.21
N GLU A 77 -25.57 2.29 14.66
CA GLU A 77 -26.79 3.01 15.01
C GLU A 77 -28.01 2.56 14.18
N SER A 78 -27.78 1.72 13.16
CA SER A 78 -28.82 1.21 12.27
C SER A 78 -29.90 0.41 13.00
N ALA A 79 -31.12 0.48 12.46
CA ALA A 79 -32.25 -0.37 12.83
C ALA A 79 -32.51 -1.48 11.79
N ALA A 80 -31.59 -1.69 10.83
CA ALA A 80 -31.71 -2.73 9.82
C ALA A 80 -31.60 -4.13 10.44
N THR A 81 -32.28 -5.11 9.85
CA THR A 81 -32.23 -6.52 10.26
C THR A 81 -30.92 -7.21 9.89
N GLY A 82 -30.18 -6.64 8.94
CA GLY A 82 -28.86 -7.09 8.53
C GLY A 82 -27.90 -5.95 8.24
N LEU A 83 -26.61 -6.27 8.31
CA LEU A 83 -25.52 -5.44 7.79
C LEU A 83 -24.82 -6.22 6.67
N GLU A 84 -24.30 -5.48 5.71
CA GLU A 84 -23.62 -6.02 4.55
C GLU A 84 -22.25 -5.38 4.39
N PHE A 85 -21.25 -6.21 4.09
CA PHE A 85 -19.85 -5.83 4.03
C PHE A 85 -19.23 -6.41 2.75
N PRO A 86 -18.97 -5.59 1.72
CA PRO A 86 -18.35 -6.07 0.50
C PRO A 86 -16.87 -6.38 0.70
N PHE A 87 -16.38 -7.40 0.02
CA PHE A 87 -14.95 -7.68 -0.12
C PHE A 87 -14.67 -8.38 -1.46
N ALA A 88 -13.48 -8.24 -2.00
CA ALA A 88 -13.14 -8.79 -3.32
C ALA A 88 -11.75 -9.42 -3.34
N ALA A 89 -11.54 -10.34 -4.27
CA ALA A 89 -10.23 -10.75 -4.73
C ALA A 89 -9.60 -9.61 -5.56
N ARG A 90 -8.28 -9.64 -5.76
CA ARG A 90 -7.67 -8.86 -6.85
C ARG A 90 -7.97 -9.53 -8.18
N ALA A 91 -8.02 -8.76 -9.26
CA ALA A 91 -8.26 -9.25 -10.62
C ALA A 91 -7.25 -10.30 -11.12
N ASP A 92 -6.05 -10.35 -10.53
CA ASP A 92 -4.97 -11.30 -10.81
C ASP A 92 -4.90 -12.46 -9.79
N GLN A 93 -5.89 -12.57 -8.90
CA GLN A 93 -5.89 -13.56 -7.83
C GLN A 93 -7.25 -14.26 -7.69
N GLU A 94 -7.22 -15.51 -7.24
CA GLU A 94 -8.38 -16.28 -6.85
C GLU A 94 -8.35 -16.49 -5.34
N LEU A 95 -9.47 -16.22 -4.65
CA LEU A 95 -9.56 -16.49 -3.21
C LEU A 95 -9.60 -18.00 -2.97
N THR A 96 -8.67 -18.50 -2.16
CA THR A 96 -8.56 -19.92 -1.83
C THR A 96 -9.14 -20.25 -0.47
N SER A 97 -9.15 -19.29 0.45
CA SER A 97 -9.78 -19.42 1.75
C SER A 97 -10.22 -18.06 2.29
N ALA A 98 -11.23 -18.07 3.16
CA ALA A 98 -11.59 -16.90 3.95
C ALA A 98 -12.03 -17.31 5.36
N THR A 99 -11.69 -16.48 6.34
CA THR A 99 -12.13 -16.62 7.74
C THR A 99 -12.72 -15.30 8.19
N VAL A 100 -14.02 -15.32 8.48
CA VAL A 100 -14.73 -14.17 9.04
C VAL A 100 -14.39 -14.06 10.52
N ARG A 101 -13.93 -12.89 10.94
CA ARG A 101 -13.60 -12.53 12.32
C ARG A 101 -14.59 -11.49 12.81
N LEU A 102 -15.26 -11.79 13.91
CA LEU A 102 -16.31 -10.96 14.50
C LEU A 102 -15.96 -10.70 15.95
N ALA A 103 -16.14 -9.49 16.45
CA ALA A 103 -16.13 -9.23 17.89
C ALA A 103 -17.42 -8.53 18.30
N ALA A 104 -18.07 -9.01 19.36
CA ALA A 104 -19.27 -8.38 19.91
C ALA A 104 -19.37 -8.54 21.43
N ASP A 105 -20.11 -7.63 22.07
CA ASP A 105 -20.38 -7.65 23.51
C ASP A 105 -21.86 -8.01 23.76
N GLY A 106 -22.17 -9.31 23.81
CA GLY A 106 -23.49 -9.80 24.20
C GLY A 106 -24.57 -9.71 23.12
N MET A 107 -24.33 -10.28 21.93
CA MET A 107 -25.39 -10.47 20.92
C MET A 107 -26.06 -11.84 21.08
N GLU A 108 -27.39 -11.86 21.06
CA GLU A 108 -28.16 -13.09 21.33
C GLU A 108 -28.02 -14.13 20.22
N LYS A 109 -28.32 -13.77 18.97
CA LYS A 109 -28.26 -14.71 17.85
C LYS A 109 -27.98 -13.98 16.53
N LEU A 110 -26.93 -14.42 15.86
CA LEU A 110 -26.41 -13.81 14.64
C LEU A 110 -26.22 -14.89 13.57
N GLU A 111 -26.82 -14.69 12.42
CA GLU A 111 -26.55 -15.49 11.22
C GLU A 111 -25.48 -14.78 10.38
N VAL A 112 -24.46 -15.53 10.02
CA VAL A 112 -23.37 -15.11 9.12
C VAL A 112 -23.66 -15.71 7.76
N VAL A 113 -23.67 -14.87 6.75
CA VAL A 113 -24.04 -15.20 5.37
C VAL A 113 -22.92 -14.72 4.46
N VAL A 114 -22.50 -15.53 3.50
CA VAL A 114 -21.55 -15.12 2.47
C VAL A 114 -22.20 -15.38 1.11
N ASN A 115 -22.28 -14.35 0.27
CA ASN A 115 -22.89 -14.43 -1.05
C ASN A 115 -24.31 -15.03 -1.00
N ASP A 116 -25.12 -14.53 -0.07
CA ASP A 116 -26.47 -14.99 0.26
C ASP A 116 -26.61 -16.42 0.81
N GLU A 117 -25.52 -17.18 0.92
CA GLU A 117 -25.50 -18.52 1.50
C GLU A 117 -25.18 -18.47 3.01
N PRO A 118 -26.00 -19.08 3.89
CA PRO A 118 -25.74 -19.10 5.33
C PRO A 118 -24.54 -19.99 5.66
N VAL A 119 -23.48 -19.41 6.24
CA VAL A 119 -22.26 -20.13 6.63
C VAL A 119 -22.25 -20.54 8.10
N ALA A 120 -22.89 -19.74 8.97
CA ALA A 120 -22.99 -20.04 10.40
C ALA A 120 -24.17 -19.35 11.08
N VAL A 121 -24.65 -19.93 12.17
CA VAL A 121 -25.56 -19.28 13.12
C VAL A 121 -24.93 -19.32 14.50
N LEU A 122 -24.53 -18.15 14.99
CA LEU A 122 -23.88 -17.96 16.27
C LEU A 122 -24.92 -17.57 17.32
N SER A 123 -24.81 -18.12 18.52
CA SER A 123 -25.67 -17.79 19.66
C SER A 123 -24.82 -17.30 20.84
N GLY A 124 -25.26 -16.27 21.56
CA GLY A 124 -24.54 -15.70 22.69
C GLY A 124 -23.14 -15.22 22.31
N VAL A 125 -23.04 -14.39 21.27
CA VAL A 125 -21.76 -13.86 20.81
C VAL A 125 -21.27 -12.81 21.80
N ASP A 126 -20.30 -13.21 22.59
CA ASP A 126 -19.51 -12.38 23.49
C ASP A 126 -18.03 -12.62 23.21
N GLY A 127 -17.25 -11.54 23.04
CA GLY A 127 -15.86 -11.59 22.60
C GLY A 127 -15.68 -11.86 21.11
N THR A 128 -14.52 -12.44 20.74
CA THR A 128 -14.15 -12.72 19.35
C THR A 128 -14.63 -14.09 18.89
N ARG A 129 -15.11 -14.18 17.65
CA ARG A 129 -15.51 -15.42 16.96
C ARG A 129 -14.88 -15.47 15.58
N GLU A 130 -14.46 -16.66 15.19
CA GLU A 130 -13.98 -16.96 13.85
C GLU A 130 -14.93 -17.94 13.18
N VAL A 131 -15.27 -17.67 11.92
CA VAL A 131 -16.13 -18.52 11.10
C VAL A 131 -15.39 -18.80 9.79
N PRO A 132 -14.93 -20.04 9.55
CA PRO A 132 -14.32 -20.39 8.28
C PRO A 132 -15.37 -20.36 7.16
N VAL A 133 -14.99 -19.86 5.99
CA VAL A 133 -15.83 -19.80 4.80
C VAL A 133 -15.29 -20.82 3.80
N PRO A 134 -16.12 -21.79 3.35
CA PRO A 134 -15.75 -22.72 2.29
C PRO A 134 -15.39 -21.98 1.00
N LYS A 135 -14.34 -22.43 0.32
CA LYS A 135 -13.88 -21.81 -0.94
C LYS A 135 -14.95 -21.84 -2.04
N GLU A 136 -15.84 -22.82 -1.99
CA GLU A 136 -16.92 -23.00 -2.97
C GLU A 136 -17.98 -21.88 -2.90
N LEU A 137 -18.00 -21.14 -1.79
CA LEU A 137 -18.86 -19.97 -1.60
C LEU A 137 -18.17 -18.65 -1.94
N LEU A 138 -16.87 -18.69 -2.25
CA LEU A 138 -16.10 -17.50 -2.61
C LEU A 138 -16.15 -17.27 -4.12
N ALA A 139 -16.18 -15.99 -4.48
CA ALA A 139 -16.12 -15.48 -5.84
C ALA A 139 -15.11 -14.33 -5.93
N GLU A 140 -14.95 -13.74 -7.11
CA GLU A 140 -14.12 -12.54 -7.27
C GLU A 140 -14.65 -11.35 -6.46
N ARG A 141 -15.98 -11.19 -6.42
CA ARG A 141 -16.67 -10.16 -5.64
C ARG A 141 -17.60 -10.85 -4.66
N ASN A 142 -17.41 -10.56 -3.39
CA ASN A 142 -18.12 -11.20 -2.30
C ASN A 142 -18.86 -10.19 -1.44
N SER A 143 -19.89 -10.67 -0.78
CA SER A 143 -20.64 -9.95 0.23
C SER A 143 -20.72 -10.77 1.50
N LEU A 144 -20.21 -10.22 2.60
CA LEU A 144 -20.43 -10.73 3.95
C LEU A 144 -21.68 -10.07 4.54
N GLY A 145 -22.72 -10.87 4.75
CA GLY A 145 -23.93 -10.49 5.44
C GLY A 145 -23.92 -10.93 6.91
N LEU A 146 -24.32 -10.03 7.79
CA LEU A 146 -24.66 -10.35 9.18
C LEU A 146 -26.16 -10.12 9.36
N ARG A 147 -26.91 -11.10 9.84
CA ARG A 147 -28.36 -11.01 10.04
C ARG A 147 -28.72 -11.31 11.50
N LEU A 148 -29.48 -10.41 12.13
CA LEU A 148 -30.00 -10.65 13.48
C LEU A 148 -31.17 -11.63 13.41
N LYS A 149 -31.13 -12.67 14.25
CA LYS A 149 -32.23 -13.64 14.39
C LYS A 149 -32.89 -13.48 15.74
N GLY A 150 -34.22 -13.38 15.75
CA GLY A 150 -35.02 -13.49 16.96
C GLY A 150 -35.05 -14.90 17.52
N ALA A 151 -35.49 -15.04 18.77
CA ALA A 151 -35.65 -16.33 19.44
C ALA A 151 -36.67 -17.25 18.73
N ASP A 152 -37.65 -16.66 18.05
CA ASP A 152 -38.67 -17.32 17.24
C ASP A 152 -38.22 -17.56 15.78
N GLY A 153 -36.99 -17.17 15.43
CA GLY A 153 -36.47 -17.22 14.06
C GLY A 153 -36.88 -16.05 13.17
N SER A 154 -37.65 -15.08 13.69
CA SER A 154 -38.00 -13.87 12.94
C SER A 154 -36.80 -12.94 12.78
N CYS A 155 -36.70 -12.23 11.65
CA CYS A 155 -35.72 -11.17 11.47
C CYS A 155 -36.35 -9.84 11.90
N ALA A 156 -36.13 -9.44 13.16
CA ALA A 156 -36.58 -8.16 13.68
C ALA A 156 -35.42 -7.41 14.35
N ALA A 157 -35.14 -6.19 13.87
CA ALA A 157 -34.15 -5.32 14.47
C ALA A 157 -34.80 -4.18 15.24
N ARG A 158 -34.15 -3.79 16.33
CA ARG A 158 -34.47 -2.59 17.10
C ARG A 158 -33.36 -1.55 16.86
N PRO A 159 -33.66 -0.24 16.91
CA PRO A 159 -32.62 0.79 16.83
C PRO A 159 -31.49 0.52 17.82
N GLY A 160 -30.25 0.47 17.32
CA GLY A 160 -29.06 0.20 18.14
C GLY A 160 -28.81 -1.27 18.47
N ALA A 161 -29.51 -2.23 17.84
CA ALA A 161 -29.22 -3.66 17.99
C ALA A 161 -27.77 -4.01 17.58
N TRP A 162 -27.18 -3.23 16.68
CA TRP A 162 -25.80 -3.39 16.21
C TRP A 162 -24.75 -2.72 17.11
N ARG A 163 -25.11 -2.04 18.20
CA ARG A 163 -24.13 -1.38 19.10
C ARG A 163 -23.21 -2.37 19.81
N ALA A 164 -23.68 -3.60 20.00
CA ALA A 164 -22.88 -4.68 20.57
C ALA A 164 -21.77 -5.14 19.62
N LEU A 165 -21.93 -4.98 18.30
CA LEU A 165 -20.92 -5.36 17.30
C LEU A 165 -19.75 -4.37 17.30
N LYS A 166 -18.56 -4.87 17.62
CA LYS A 166 -17.33 -4.07 17.77
C LYS A 166 -16.48 -4.04 16.52
N SER A 167 -16.24 -5.20 15.92
CA SER A 167 -15.45 -5.34 14.70
C SER A 167 -15.98 -6.47 13.82
N VAL A 168 -15.79 -6.28 12.53
CA VAL A 168 -16.02 -7.27 11.47
C VAL A 168 -14.81 -7.19 10.55
N ALA A 169 -14.09 -8.30 10.46
CA ALA A 169 -12.96 -8.45 9.57
C ALA A 169 -13.03 -9.77 8.81
N VAL A 170 -12.35 -9.86 7.69
CA VAL A 170 -12.19 -11.11 6.93
C VAL A 170 -10.71 -11.31 6.68
N ALA A 171 -10.17 -12.43 7.15
CA ALA A 171 -8.85 -12.90 6.75
C ALA A 171 -9.01 -13.72 5.46
N VAL A 172 -8.37 -13.31 4.37
CA VAL A 172 -8.44 -13.98 3.07
C VAL A 172 -7.08 -14.50 2.65
N GLU A 173 -7.06 -15.68 2.05
CA GLU A 173 -5.91 -16.22 1.33
C GLU A 173 -6.25 -16.27 -0.16
N ALA A 174 -5.28 -15.96 -1.00
CA ALA A 174 -5.48 -15.90 -2.44
C ALA A 174 -4.25 -16.40 -3.19
N ASP A 175 -4.48 -17.14 -4.26
CA ASP A 175 -3.43 -17.61 -5.16
C ASP A 175 -3.45 -16.78 -6.46
N PRO A 176 -2.29 -16.58 -7.11
CA PRO A 176 -2.26 -15.96 -8.44
C PRO A 176 -3.10 -16.76 -9.44
N THR A 177 -3.97 -16.07 -10.19
CA THR A 177 -4.75 -16.70 -11.25
C THR A 177 -3.83 -17.08 -12.41
N PRO A 178 -3.87 -18.31 -12.93
CA PRO A 178 -3.07 -18.71 -14.08
C PRO A 178 -3.58 -17.98 -15.33
N LEU A 179 -2.92 -16.89 -15.70
CA LEU A 179 -3.14 -16.18 -16.95
C LEU A 179 -2.35 -16.87 -18.07
N PRO A 180 -2.90 -17.00 -19.28
CA PRO A 180 -2.13 -17.37 -20.46
C PRO A 180 -0.89 -16.46 -20.60
N ASP A 181 0.23 -17.02 -21.07
CA ASP A 181 1.54 -16.33 -21.09
C ASP A 181 1.47 -14.91 -21.66
N ASP A 182 0.72 -14.69 -22.75
CA ASP A 182 0.58 -13.38 -23.38
C ASP A 182 -0.20 -12.35 -22.53
N LEU A 183 -1.12 -12.80 -21.67
CA LEU A 183 -1.90 -11.94 -20.77
C LEU A 183 -1.18 -11.69 -19.44
N ALA A 184 -0.35 -12.62 -18.99
CA ALA A 184 0.49 -12.45 -17.81
C ALA A 184 1.53 -11.32 -17.98
N LEU A 185 1.84 -10.94 -19.23
CA LEU A 185 2.72 -9.82 -19.56
C LEU A 185 2.04 -8.44 -19.47
N LEU A 186 0.71 -8.39 -19.39
CA LEU A 186 0.02 -7.11 -19.27
C LEU A 186 0.29 -6.50 -17.89
N PRO A 187 0.60 -5.19 -17.82
CA PRO A 187 0.79 -4.55 -16.54
C PRO A 187 -0.50 -4.61 -15.74
N LEU A 188 -0.38 -5.00 -14.46
CA LEU A 188 -1.49 -4.95 -13.53
C LEU A 188 -2.06 -3.53 -13.47
N PRO A 189 -3.40 -3.37 -13.41
CA PRO A 189 -4.02 -2.06 -13.31
C PRO A 189 -3.48 -1.33 -12.06
N PHE A 190 -3.25 0.00 -12.17
CA PHE A 190 -2.68 0.80 -11.08
C PHE A 190 -3.46 0.67 -9.77
N PHE A 191 -4.78 0.45 -9.89
CA PHE A 191 -5.67 0.09 -8.80
C PHE A 191 -6.75 -0.87 -9.32
N ASP A 192 -7.31 -1.66 -8.42
CA ASP A 192 -8.41 -2.57 -8.66
C ASP A 192 -9.69 -2.09 -7.97
N ARG A 193 -10.75 -1.95 -8.77
CA ARG A 193 -12.06 -1.44 -8.37
C ARG A 193 -12.75 -2.44 -7.46
N GLY A 194 -12.69 -2.18 -6.16
CA GLY A 194 -13.32 -2.99 -5.10
C GLY A 194 -12.34 -3.74 -4.22
N TYR A 195 -11.04 -3.68 -4.53
CA TYR A 195 -9.98 -4.24 -3.70
C TYR A 195 -9.14 -3.16 -3.00
N ASP A 196 -8.77 -2.12 -3.75
CA ASP A 196 -7.99 -1.00 -3.24
C ASP A 196 -8.92 0.03 -2.59
N THR A 197 -8.46 0.66 -1.50
CA THR A 197 -9.15 1.75 -0.81
C THR A 197 -8.64 3.12 -1.21
N ASP A 198 -7.42 3.17 -1.73
CA ASP A 198 -6.66 4.31 -2.19
C ASP A 198 -5.51 3.80 -3.06
N ALA A 199 -4.95 4.65 -3.92
CA ALA A 199 -3.79 4.28 -4.72
C ALA A 199 -2.86 5.47 -4.98
N THR A 200 -1.57 5.17 -5.08
CA THR A 200 -0.55 6.13 -5.56
C THR A 200 -0.12 5.74 -6.97
N VAL A 201 -0.23 6.67 -7.90
CA VAL A 201 0.12 6.51 -9.31
C VAL A 201 1.36 7.34 -9.62
N PRO A 202 2.53 6.72 -9.81
CA PRO A 202 3.73 7.43 -10.24
C PRO A 202 3.58 7.90 -11.70
N ILE A 203 3.96 9.15 -11.96
CA ILE A 203 4.03 9.73 -13.30
C ILE A 203 5.46 10.23 -13.52
N ALA A 204 6.15 9.63 -14.49
CA ALA A 204 7.50 9.98 -14.86
C ALA A 204 7.53 10.75 -16.18
N PHE A 205 8.33 11.83 -16.22
CA PHE A 205 8.53 12.66 -17.40
C PHE A 205 9.95 13.24 -17.41
N ALA A 206 10.45 13.65 -18.57
CA ALA A 206 11.86 13.97 -18.77
C ALA A 206 12.23 15.35 -18.22
N ALA A 207 11.35 16.34 -18.35
CA ALA A 207 11.65 17.73 -18.00
C ALA A 207 10.44 18.47 -17.41
N THR A 208 10.72 19.49 -16.59
CA THR A 208 9.68 20.21 -15.82
C THR A 208 8.63 20.91 -16.70
N ASP A 209 8.97 21.24 -17.94
CA ASP A 209 8.04 21.79 -18.93
C ASP A 209 6.97 20.79 -19.39
N GLU A 210 7.16 19.48 -19.14
CA GLU A 210 6.16 18.43 -19.37
C GLU A 210 5.19 18.25 -18.19
N ALA A 211 5.39 18.95 -17.06
CA ALA A 211 4.50 18.87 -15.90
C ALA A 211 3.02 19.18 -16.21
N PRO A 212 2.66 20.11 -17.12
CA PRO A 212 1.27 20.30 -17.54
C PRO A 212 0.67 19.06 -18.21
N LEU A 213 1.45 18.29 -18.97
CA LEU A 213 1.00 17.04 -19.59
C LEU A 213 0.79 15.95 -18.54
N ALA A 214 1.68 15.86 -17.54
CA ALA A 214 1.51 14.99 -16.38
C ALA A 214 0.24 15.32 -15.59
N ALA A 215 -0.04 16.60 -15.37
CA ALA A 215 -1.26 17.05 -14.72
C ALA A 215 -2.52 16.73 -15.54
N LEU A 216 -2.45 16.85 -16.87
CA LEU A 216 -3.56 16.46 -17.75
C LEU A 216 -3.84 14.95 -17.63
N ALA A 217 -2.80 14.12 -17.74
CA ALA A 217 -2.94 12.67 -17.57
C ALA A 217 -3.52 12.32 -16.19
N ALA A 218 -2.96 12.89 -15.12
CA ALA A 218 -3.46 12.71 -13.76
C ALA A 218 -4.94 13.07 -13.62
N SER A 219 -5.36 14.22 -14.19
CA SER A 219 -6.76 14.64 -14.13
C SER A 219 -7.70 13.65 -14.81
N TRP A 220 -7.30 13.06 -15.94
CA TRP A 220 -8.10 12.03 -16.62
C TRP A 220 -8.25 10.77 -15.77
N PHE A 221 -7.17 10.30 -15.15
CA PHE A 221 -7.23 9.16 -14.22
C PHE A 221 -8.12 9.46 -13.00
N ALA A 222 -8.07 10.68 -12.49
CA ALA A 222 -8.84 11.08 -11.31
C ALA A 222 -10.35 11.19 -11.57
N VAL A 223 -10.77 11.56 -12.78
CA VAL A 223 -12.20 11.81 -13.10
C VAL A 223 -13.08 10.57 -12.92
N ASP A 224 -12.57 9.38 -13.23
CA ASP A 224 -13.32 8.11 -13.15
C ASP A 224 -12.78 7.15 -12.08
N ALA A 225 -12.02 7.69 -11.12
CA ALA A 225 -11.49 6.90 -10.02
C ALA A 225 -12.56 6.70 -8.94
N PRO A 226 -12.93 5.45 -8.60
CA PRO A 226 -13.87 5.17 -7.50
C PRO A 226 -13.22 5.28 -6.11
N ILE A 227 -11.92 5.56 -6.07
CA ILE A 227 -11.09 5.63 -4.86
C ILE A 227 -10.23 6.90 -4.90
N PRO A 228 -9.77 7.41 -3.75
CA PRO A 228 -8.77 8.48 -3.72
C PRO A 228 -7.49 8.07 -4.46
N LEU A 229 -7.02 8.94 -5.36
CA LEU A 229 -5.73 8.79 -6.05
C LEU A 229 -4.75 9.86 -5.60
N THR A 230 -3.51 9.45 -5.34
CA THR A 230 -2.35 10.34 -5.19
C THR A 230 -1.46 10.18 -6.40
N PHE A 231 -0.93 11.27 -6.95
CA PHE A 231 -0.01 11.23 -8.09
C PHE A 231 1.38 11.68 -7.65
N GLU A 232 2.38 10.84 -7.89
CA GLU A 232 3.79 11.12 -7.56
C GLU A 232 4.56 11.48 -8.83
N ALA A 233 5.09 12.70 -8.91
CA ALA A 233 5.79 13.17 -10.09
C ALA A 233 7.30 12.87 -10.01
N HIS A 234 7.83 12.16 -11.01
CA HIS A 234 9.25 11.88 -11.18
C HIS A 234 9.79 12.62 -12.41
N VAL A 235 10.77 13.51 -12.21
CA VAL A 235 11.40 14.27 -13.30
C VAL A 235 12.77 13.68 -13.60
N GLY A 236 13.02 13.33 -14.86
CA GLY A 236 14.31 12.82 -15.34
C GLY A 236 14.72 11.45 -14.76
N SER A 237 13.79 10.75 -14.11
CA SER A 237 14.02 9.45 -13.48
C SER A 237 12.76 8.59 -13.55
N LEU A 238 12.95 7.27 -13.59
CA LEU A 238 11.87 6.29 -13.47
C LEU A 238 11.87 5.74 -12.03
N PRO A 239 10.70 5.56 -11.40
CA PRO A 239 10.62 4.89 -10.11
C PRO A 239 10.86 3.38 -10.26
N ASP A 240 11.25 2.73 -9.17
CA ASP A 240 11.38 1.26 -9.08
C ASP A 240 10.00 0.56 -8.93
N SER A 241 9.00 1.07 -9.65
CA SER A 241 7.60 0.62 -9.60
C SER A 241 6.93 0.88 -10.96
N ARG A 242 5.69 0.41 -11.12
CA ARG A 242 4.87 0.73 -12.29
C ARG A 242 4.58 2.25 -12.33
N ALA A 243 4.78 2.87 -13.48
CA ALA A 243 4.59 4.30 -13.66
C ALA A 243 3.94 4.62 -15.01
N LEU A 244 3.21 5.72 -15.05
CA LEU A 244 2.83 6.38 -16.30
C LEU A 244 4.05 7.14 -16.81
N VAL A 245 4.60 6.74 -17.95
CA VAL A 245 5.77 7.41 -18.54
C VAL A 245 5.32 8.28 -19.71
N LEU A 246 5.60 9.57 -19.61
CA LEU A 246 5.39 10.53 -20.69
C LEU A 246 6.70 10.68 -21.47
N VAL A 247 6.63 10.40 -22.77
CA VAL A 247 7.77 10.52 -23.67
C VAL A 247 7.37 11.46 -24.79
N ALA A 248 8.06 12.59 -24.93
CA ALA A 248 7.94 13.44 -26.11
C ALA A 248 8.46 12.68 -27.34
N GLY A 249 7.61 12.50 -28.34
CA GLY A 249 8.02 11.93 -29.63
C GLY A 249 8.89 12.93 -30.40
N ALA A 250 9.99 12.46 -30.97
CA ALA A 250 10.67 13.19 -32.04
C ALA A 250 9.83 13.05 -33.31
N LEU A 251 9.24 14.16 -33.78
CA LEU A 251 8.67 14.27 -35.12
C LEU A 251 9.76 14.60 -36.14
#